data_AF-A0A5N5WUE9-F1
#
_entry.id   AF-A0A5N5WUE9-F1
#
_cell.length_a   1.000
_cell.length_b   1.000
_cell.length_c   1.000
_cell.angle_alpha   90.00
_cell.angle_beta   90.00
_cell.angle_gamma   90.00
#
_symmetry.space_group_name_H-M   'P 1'
#
loop_
_entity.id
_entity.type
_entity.pdbx_description
1 polymer ?
#
loop_
_entity_poly.entity_id
_entity_poly.type
_entity_poly.pdbx_seq_one_letter_code
_entity_poly.pdbx_strand_id
1 'polypeptide(L)'
;MPPPNFKVIIVGTSMEGLTLAHCLYRAGLDYLLLEKQNGFSPRKDEVTIIMPDGARILDQLGLLDHMEELLQPIEEAYLAYGNTEVYEVNFPEVLRERFGYTPSFVRKLKLVETLYNHLPRNDKVRFNKSVARIEGGTKCMRVMTWDGYWYEGDLVVGADGVHSKVRAEMVRLSNLPELAMDINRDMTIEYARISGVSTHHPIRSTNTMIIHCRQGRTAICLTEKDQRMSWSIYVKTQRRFAYGRAPEFSAKEAKQQCEGLLDDNILQNMSRSQGWEHRRTADMKPMELGLLRRWHWRRILCIGNGMHKMAPSTLKDVGCSIEDAAELTNFLHKFLQGRAEKPSMEEMDGVLTKYNERRLQRILPIFREAKQAMEYMTFSGLLNRVIAQYYLPKRGHLFANWASKHVAGGAMLDFVPYPRRARLEWSDFRSEENTVLSISRLITGVVILLLLILLGTNILSGLDYTRWLRLIYRL
;
A
#
# COMPACT_ATOMS: atom_id res chain seq x y z
N MET A 1 -17.93 27.83 -19.32
CA MET A 1 -16.63 28.20 -19.94
C MET A 1 -15.68 27.03 -19.77
N PRO A 2 -14.79 26.72 -20.74
CA PRO A 2 -13.74 25.74 -20.53
C PRO A 2 -12.85 26.16 -19.35
N PRO A 3 -12.22 25.22 -18.62
CA PRO A 3 -11.30 25.55 -17.54
C PRO A 3 -10.15 26.43 -18.07
N PRO A 4 -9.50 27.23 -17.21
CA PRO A 4 -8.31 27.97 -17.61
C PRO A 4 -7.26 26.98 -18.12
N ASN A 5 -6.36 27.42 -19.01
CA ASN A 5 -5.31 26.57 -19.58
C ASN A 5 -4.29 26.12 -18.51
N PHE A 6 -4.69 25.18 -17.66
CA PHE A 6 -3.98 24.69 -16.49
C PHE A 6 -3.30 23.37 -16.82
N LYS A 7 -1.96 23.36 -16.70
CA LYS A 7 -1.13 22.23 -17.08
C LYS A 7 -0.41 21.61 -15.89
N VAL A 8 -0.55 20.30 -15.74
CA VAL A 8 0.14 19.51 -14.71
C VAL A 8 1.37 18.80 -15.30
N ILE A 9 2.56 19.07 -14.78
CA ILE A 9 3.74 18.24 -15.08
C ILE A 9 3.76 17.06 -14.11
N ILE A 10 3.67 15.85 -14.63
CA ILE A 10 3.77 14.60 -13.86
C ILE A 10 5.15 14.01 -14.10
N VAL A 11 5.88 13.72 -13.02
CA VAL A 11 7.22 13.13 -13.08
C VAL A 11 7.13 11.67 -12.66
N GLY A 12 7.45 10.77 -13.60
CA GLY A 12 7.41 9.32 -13.45
C GLY A 12 6.17 8.70 -14.11
N THR A 13 6.37 7.72 -15.00
CA THR A 13 5.29 6.89 -15.56
C THR A 13 5.10 5.64 -14.71
N SER A 14 5.00 5.83 -13.39
CA SER A 14 4.53 4.78 -12.50
C SER A 14 3.03 4.53 -12.73
N MET A 15 2.47 3.54 -12.02
CA MET A 15 1.04 3.32 -12.03
C MET A 15 0.28 4.58 -11.55
N GLU A 16 0.79 5.24 -10.52
CA GLU A 16 0.24 6.49 -9.98
C GLU A 16 0.28 7.62 -11.02
N GLY A 17 1.41 7.81 -11.69
CA GLY A 17 1.57 8.87 -12.69
C GLY A 17 0.69 8.68 -13.91
N LEU A 18 0.61 7.45 -14.43
CA LEU A 18 -0.27 7.13 -15.56
C LEU A 18 -1.75 7.20 -15.17
N THR A 19 -2.11 6.72 -13.98
CA THR A 19 -3.50 6.86 -13.46
C THR A 19 -3.88 8.33 -13.33
N LEU A 20 -2.99 9.18 -12.82
CA LEU A 20 -3.23 10.61 -12.74
C LEU A 20 -3.44 11.24 -14.13
N ALA A 21 -2.64 10.86 -15.13
CA ALA A 21 -2.84 11.34 -16.50
C ALA A 21 -4.20 10.95 -17.09
N HIS A 22 -4.68 9.74 -16.83
CA HIS A 22 -6.04 9.31 -17.18
C HIS A 22 -7.11 10.15 -16.48
N CYS A 23 -6.99 10.34 -15.17
CA CYS A 23 -7.92 11.15 -14.38
C CYS A 23 -7.96 12.60 -14.89
N LEU A 24 -6.81 13.24 -15.12
CA LEU A 24 -6.72 14.60 -15.65
C LEU A 24 -7.30 14.71 -17.06
N TYR A 25 -7.04 13.73 -17.94
CA TYR A 25 -7.65 13.69 -19.27
C TYR A 25 -9.17 13.65 -19.18
N ARG A 26 -9.72 12.79 -18.30
CA ARG A 26 -11.17 12.69 -18.08
C ARG A 26 -11.76 13.97 -17.49
N ALA A 27 -10.98 14.72 -16.70
CA ALA A 27 -11.36 16.04 -16.17
C ALA A 27 -11.21 17.18 -17.19
N GLY A 28 -10.70 16.92 -18.39
CA GLY A 28 -10.41 17.96 -19.39
C GLY A 28 -9.23 18.87 -19.02
N LEU A 29 -8.33 18.41 -18.15
CA LEU A 29 -7.14 19.15 -17.70
C LEU A 29 -5.89 18.76 -18.51
N ASP A 30 -5.03 19.74 -18.79
CA ASP A 30 -3.80 19.50 -19.54
C ASP A 30 -2.70 18.88 -18.65
N TYR A 31 -1.86 18.04 -19.25
CA TYR A 31 -0.75 17.40 -18.54
C TYR A 31 0.46 17.15 -19.45
N LEU A 32 1.60 16.89 -18.83
CA LEU A 32 2.81 16.40 -19.49
C LEU A 32 3.48 15.38 -18.57
N LEU A 33 3.79 14.19 -19.09
CA LEU A 33 4.45 13.12 -18.35
C LEU A 33 5.94 13.06 -18.72
N LEU A 34 6.82 13.13 -17.73
CA LEU A 34 8.27 12.99 -17.90
C LEU A 34 8.74 11.67 -17.26
N GLU A 35 9.28 10.76 -18.06
CA GLU A 35 9.85 9.49 -17.61
C GLU A 35 11.35 9.44 -17.88
N LYS A 36 12.13 9.06 -16.87
CA LYS A 36 13.60 8.99 -16.98
C LYS A 36 14.08 7.84 -17.86
N GLN A 37 13.33 6.74 -17.96
CA GLN A 37 13.67 5.55 -18.74
C GLN A 37 13.27 5.70 -20.20
N ASN A 38 13.91 4.90 -21.08
CA ASN A 38 13.51 4.74 -22.47
C ASN A 38 12.43 3.65 -22.58
N GLY A 39 11.18 4.00 -22.35
CA GLY A 39 10.07 3.04 -22.25
C GLY A 39 9.92 2.46 -20.84
N PHE A 40 9.09 1.42 -20.72
CA PHE A 40 8.94 0.70 -19.47
C PHE A 40 10.07 -0.30 -19.35
N SER A 41 11.00 -0.08 -18.42
CA SER A 41 12.02 -1.09 -18.13
C SER A 41 11.32 -2.40 -17.80
N PRO A 42 11.80 -3.56 -18.31
CA PRO A 42 11.27 -4.85 -17.95
C PRO A 42 11.43 -5.00 -16.44
N ARG A 43 10.37 -4.66 -15.71
CA ARG A 43 10.28 -4.97 -14.30
C ARG A 43 10.40 -6.48 -14.24
N LYS A 44 11.07 -6.98 -13.19
CA LYS A 44 10.95 -8.38 -12.80
C LYS A 44 9.48 -8.78 -12.86
N ASP A 45 9.23 -10.05 -13.15
CA ASP A 45 7.93 -10.66 -13.36
C ASP A 45 7.06 -10.63 -12.08
N GLU A 46 6.87 -9.44 -11.51
CA GLU A 46 6.25 -9.15 -10.24
C GLU A 46 4.75 -8.96 -10.46
N VAL A 47 3.98 -9.58 -9.58
CA VAL A 47 2.55 -9.39 -9.47
C VAL A 47 2.22 -8.33 -8.43
N THR A 48 1.07 -7.71 -8.61
CA THR A 48 0.45 -6.80 -7.66
C THR A 48 -1.04 -7.08 -7.60
N ILE A 49 -1.70 -6.69 -6.50
CA ILE A 49 -3.11 -6.97 -6.27
C ILE A 49 -3.91 -5.68 -6.42
N ILE A 50 -4.95 -5.74 -7.23
CA ILE A 50 -5.96 -4.70 -7.38
C ILE A 50 -7.15 -5.12 -6.52
N MET A 51 -7.37 -4.34 -5.46
CA MET A 51 -8.55 -4.43 -4.60
C MET A 51 -9.73 -3.67 -5.25
N PRO A 52 -10.98 -3.94 -4.84
CA PRO A 52 -12.16 -3.37 -5.49
C PRO A 52 -12.15 -1.84 -5.61
N ASP A 53 -11.62 -1.12 -4.61
CA ASP A 53 -11.52 0.34 -4.63
C ASP A 53 -10.65 0.87 -5.78
N GLY A 54 -9.52 0.21 -6.05
CA GLY A 54 -8.71 0.51 -7.22
C GLY A 54 -9.42 0.11 -8.52
N ALA A 55 -10.05 -1.07 -8.54
CA ALA A 55 -10.79 -1.57 -9.70
C ALA A 55 -11.93 -0.63 -10.10
N ARG A 56 -12.66 -0.06 -9.14
CA ARG A 56 -13.75 0.91 -9.39
C ARG A 56 -13.25 2.17 -10.10
N ILE A 57 -12.09 2.70 -9.70
CA ILE A 57 -11.50 3.86 -10.37
C ILE A 57 -11.04 3.48 -11.78
N LEU A 58 -10.42 2.31 -11.96
CA LEU A 58 -10.05 1.81 -13.29
C LEU A 58 -11.27 1.60 -14.20
N ASP A 59 -12.41 1.16 -13.65
CA ASP A 59 -13.68 1.04 -14.36
C ASP A 59 -14.25 2.42 -14.74
N GLN A 60 -14.24 3.41 -13.83
CA GLN A 60 -14.61 4.81 -14.17
C GLN A 60 -13.75 5.39 -15.31
N LEU A 61 -12.49 4.96 -15.40
CA LEU A 61 -11.58 5.36 -16.47
C LEU A 61 -11.76 4.56 -17.76
N GLY A 62 -12.63 3.55 -17.79
CA GLY A 62 -12.87 2.67 -18.95
C GLY A 62 -11.72 1.68 -19.20
N LEU A 63 -10.87 1.44 -18.20
CA LEU A 63 -9.67 0.62 -18.33
C LEU A 63 -9.88 -0.83 -17.91
N LEU A 64 -10.88 -1.10 -17.08
CA LEU A 64 -11.07 -2.43 -16.51
C LEU A 64 -11.38 -3.48 -17.59
N ASP A 65 -12.17 -3.11 -18.61
CA ASP A 65 -12.47 -3.99 -19.75
C ASP A 65 -11.21 -4.36 -20.54
N HIS A 66 -10.26 -3.43 -20.69
CA HIS A 66 -8.97 -3.69 -21.34
C HIS A 66 -8.02 -4.57 -20.50
N MET A 67 -8.32 -4.75 -19.22
CA MET A 67 -7.51 -5.54 -18.28
C MET A 67 -8.12 -6.91 -17.98
N GLU A 68 -9.30 -7.24 -18.51
CA GLU A 68 -10.04 -8.45 -18.14
C GLU A 68 -9.24 -9.74 -18.34
N GLU A 69 -8.52 -9.87 -19.45
CA GLU A 69 -7.67 -11.03 -19.74
C GLU A 69 -6.37 -11.06 -18.91
N LEU A 70 -5.95 -9.90 -18.39
CA LEU A 70 -4.71 -9.73 -17.62
C LEU A 70 -4.93 -9.96 -16.12
N LEU A 71 -6.16 -9.74 -15.65
CA LEU A 71 -6.56 -9.89 -14.26
C LEU A 71 -6.83 -11.36 -13.98
N GLN A 72 -6.15 -11.88 -12.97
CA GLN A 72 -6.47 -13.20 -12.43
C GLN A 72 -7.18 -13.02 -11.08
N PRO A 73 -8.44 -13.46 -10.94
CA PRO A 73 -9.19 -13.30 -9.71
C PRO A 73 -8.56 -14.11 -8.57
N ILE A 74 -8.70 -13.60 -7.36
CA ILE A 74 -8.48 -14.37 -6.14
C ILE A 74 -9.85 -14.94 -5.77
N GLU A 75 -10.02 -16.25 -5.93
CA GLU A 75 -11.26 -16.97 -5.59
C GLU A 75 -11.18 -17.56 -4.19
N GLU A 76 -10.00 -18.06 -3.84
CA GLU A 76 -9.73 -18.68 -2.54
C GLU A 76 -8.58 -17.93 -1.84
N ALA A 77 -8.67 -17.80 -0.52
CA ALA A 77 -7.59 -17.27 0.29
C ALA A 77 -7.38 -18.09 1.54
N TYR A 78 -6.14 -18.46 1.83
CA TYR A 78 -5.77 -19.26 2.98
C TYR A 78 -4.71 -18.57 3.84
N LEU A 79 -4.83 -18.75 5.15
CA LEU A 79 -3.89 -18.28 6.14
C LEU A 79 -3.34 -19.48 6.90
N ALA A 80 -2.05 -19.72 6.74
CA ALA A 80 -1.34 -20.83 7.35
C ALA A 80 -0.43 -20.32 8.49
N TYR A 81 -0.51 -20.95 9.65
CA TYR A 81 0.29 -20.58 10.82
C TYR A 81 1.26 -21.70 11.19
N GLY A 82 2.56 -21.47 11.03
CA GLY A 82 3.57 -22.49 11.35
C GLY A 82 3.45 -23.75 10.49
N ASN A 83 3.40 -24.93 11.12
CA ASN A 83 3.35 -26.26 10.47
C ASN A 83 2.01 -26.98 10.59
N THR A 84 1.05 -26.39 11.31
CA THR A 84 -0.02 -27.17 11.92
C THR A 84 -1.39 -26.84 11.36
N GLU A 85 -1.72 -25.57 11.14
CA GLU A 85 -3.09 -25.16 10.86
C GLU A 85 -3.17 -24.21 9.66
N VAL A 86 -4.12 -24.50 8.76
CA VAL A 86 -4.48 -23.70 7.60
C VAL A 86 -5.95 -23.32 7.74
N TYR A 87 -6.23 -22.03 7.59
CA TYR A 87 -7.55 -21.46 7.72
C TYR A 87 -7.97 -20.80 6.41
N GLU A 88 -9.17 -21.09 5.94
CA GLU A 88 -9.77 -20.37 4.82
C GLU A 88 -10.25 -18.98 5.27
N VAL A 89 -10.05 -17.98 4.41
CA VAL A 89 -10.46 -16.60 4.63
C VAL A 89 -11.40 -16.19 3.50
N ASN A 90 -12.63 -15.83 3.87
CA ASN A 90 -13.71 -15.55 2.91
C ASN A 90 -13.73 -14.12 2.36
N PHE A 91 -12.67 -13.32 2.56
CA PHE A 91 -12.66 -11.93 2.07
C PHE A 91 -12.86 -11.81 0.55
N PRO A 92 -12.36 -12.70 -0.33
CA PRO A 92 -12.52 -12.49 -1.76
C PRO A 92 -13.98 -12.56 -2.21
N GLU A 93 -14.71 -13.56 -1.72
CA GLU A 93 -16.15 -13.71 -1.96
C GLU A 93 -16.95 -12.54 -1.38
N VAL A 94 -16.73 -12.20 -0.11
CA VAL A 94 -17.44 -11.10 0.56
C VAL A 94 -17.22 -9.77 -0.16
N LEU A 95 -16.00 -9.49 -0.61
CA LEU A 95 -15.71 -8.27 -1.35
C LEU A 95 -16.39 -8.25 -2.73
N ARG A 96 -16.43 -9.38 -3.44
CA ARG A 96 -17.13 -9.50 -4.72
C ARG A 96 -18.63 -9.23 -4.55
N GLU A 97 -19.26 -9.81 -3.53
CA GLU A 97 -20.68 -9.62 -3.23
C GLU A 97 -21.00 -8.18 -2.83
N ARG A 98 -20.20 -7.60 -1.92
CA ARG A 98 -20.44 -6.25 -1.39
C ARG A 98 -20.17 -5.16 -2.41
N PHE A 99 -19.14 -5.31 -3.25
CA PHE A 99 -18.62 -4.22 -4.06
C PHE A 99 -18.74 -4.43 -5.56
N GLY A 100 -19.03 -5.65 -6.02
CA GLY A 100 -19.18 -6.01 -7.43
C GLY A 100 -17.86 -6.29 -8.17
N TYR A 101 -16.72 -6.26 -7.46
CA TYR A 101 -15.40 -6.55 -8.03
C TYR A 101 -14.70 -7.62 -7.20
N THR A 102 -14.14 -8.62 -7.86
CA THR A 102 -13.28 -9.62 -7.22
C THR A 102 -11.86 -9.06 -7.05
N PRO A 103 -11.25 -9.15 -5.85
CA PRO A 103 -9.82 -8.89 -5.69
C PRO A 103 -9.04 -9.72 -6.71
N SER A 104 -8.13 -9.08 -7.45
CA SER A 104 -7.46 -9.74 -8.57
C SER A 104 -5.98 -9.38 -8.57
N PHE A 105 -5.12 -10.30 -8.96
CA PHE A 105 -3.70 -10.02 -9.17
C PHE A 105 -3.39 -9.87 -10.66
N VAL A 106 -2.40 -9.03 -10.94
CA VAL A 106 -1.94 -8.72 -12.30
C VAL A 106 -0.44 -8.53 -12.32
N ARG A 107 0.20 -8.85 -13.45
CA ARG A 107 1.59 -8.50 -13.69
C ARG A 107 1.76 -6.98 -13.72
N LYS A 108 2.62 -6.46 -12.86
CA LYS A 108 2.83 -5.01 -12.71
C LYS A 108 3.26 -4.34 -14.01
N LEU A 109 4.08 -5.02 -14.82
CA LEU A 109 4.47 -4.53 -16.14
C LEU A 109 3.26 -4.42 -17.07
N LYS A 110 2.42 -5.47 -17.15
CA LYS A 110 1.22 -5.49 -17.99
C LYS A 110 0.19 -4.43 -17.59
N LEU A 111 0.02 -4.20 -16.29
CA LEU A 111 -0.82 -3.11 -15.78
C LEU A 111 -0.33 -1.73 -16.28
N VAL A 112 0.97 -1.46 -16.16
CA VAL A 112 1.58 -0.20 -16.61
C VAL A 112 1.52 -0.05 -18.14
N GLU A 113 1.81 -1.12 -18.88
CA GLU A 113 1.68 -1.14 -20.35
C GLU A 113 0.24 -0.84 -20.77
N THR A 114 -0.76 -1.43 -20.12
CA THR A 114 -2.17 -1.19 -20.43
C THR A 114 -2.56 0.26 -20.12
N LEU A 115 -2.16 0.78 -18.96
CA LEU A 115 -2.37 2.18 -18.60
C LEU A 115 -1.76 3.14 -19.64
N TYR A 116 -0.59 2.82 -20.18
CA TYR A 116 0.04 3.65 -21.21
C TYR A 116 -0.61 3.50 -22.59
N ASN A 117 -0.84 2.28 -23.05
CA ASN A 117 -1.36 1.99 -24.39
C ASN A 117 -2.76 2.57 -24.59
N HIS A 118 -3.57 2.57 -23.53
CA HIS A 118 -4.93 3.12 -23.57
C HIS A 118 -5.00 4.59 -23.13
N LEU A 119 -3.87 5.25 -22.83
CA LEU A 119 -3.87 6.67 -22.50
C LEU A 119 -4.24 7.51 -23.73
N PRO A 120 -5.37 8.26 -23.73
CA PRO A 120 -5.87 8.91 -24.94
C PRO A 120 -4.94 9.97 -25.55
N ARG A 121 -3.98 10.48 -24.76
CA ARG A 121 -2.95 11.45 -25.19
C ARG A 121 -1.56 10.98 -24.76
N ASN A 122 -1.23 9.72 -25.12
CA ASN A 122 0.10 9.17 -24.87
C ASN A 122 1.23 9.94 -25.59
N ASP A 123 0.91 10.76 -26.59
CA ASP A 123 1.77 11.77 -27.22
C ASP A 123 2.28 12.83 -26.24
N LYS A 124 1.72 12.92 -25.02
CA LYS A 124 2.18 13.79 -23.94
C LYS A 124 3.15 13.11 -22.96
N VAL A 125 3.51 11.86 -23.23
CA VAL A 125 4.56 11.15 -22.50
C VAL A 125 5.91 11.42 -23.18
N ARG A 126 6.90 11.80 -22.40
CA ARG A 126 8.28 12.04 -22.85
C ARG A 126 9.21 11.12 -22.07
N PHE A 127 9.75 10.13 -22.78
CA PHE A 127 10.79 9.23 -22.28
C PHE A 127 12.17 9.89 -22.33
N ASN A 128 13.14 9.29 -21.63
CA ASN A 128 14.50 9.82 -21.47
C ASN A 128 14.56 11.24 -20.85
N LYS A 129 13.52 11.61 -20.09
CA LYS A 129 13.38 12.90 -19.41
C LYS A 129 13.58 12.74 -17.92
N SER A 130 14.84 12.53 -17.54
CA SER A 130 15.24 12.49 -16.13
C SER A 130 15.26 13.90 -15.56
N VAL A 131 14.52 14.16 -14.49
CA VAL A 131 14.46 15.49 -13.85
C VAL A 131 15.78 15.80 -13.13
N ALA A 132 16.35 16.96 -13.44
CA ALA A 132 17.57 17.48 -12.81
C ALA A 132 17.25 18.54 -11.76
N ARG A 133 16.37 19.49 -12.09
CA ARG A 133 16.06 20.65 -11.23
C ARG A 133 14.60 21.10 -11.38
N ILE A 134 14.02 21.61 -10.30
CA ILE A 134 12.76 22.35 -10.34
C ILE A 134 13.01 23.80 -9.90
N GLU A 135 12.37 24.75 -10.59
CA GLU A 135 12.39 26.16 -10.24
C GLU A 135 10.98 26.72 -10.16
N GLY A 136 10.74 27.58 -9.17
CA GLY A 136 9.51 28.36 -9.10
C GLY A 136 9.65 29.64 -9.94
N GLY A 137 8.75 29.82 -10.90
CA GLY A 137 8.53 31.11 -11.55
C GLY A 137 7.42 31.90 -10.87
N THR A 138 7.23 33.15 -11.28
CA THR A 138 6.16 34.03 -10.76
C THR A 138 4.77 33.58 -11.21
N LYS A 139 4.66 32.89 -12.35
CA LYS A 139 3.38 32.44 -12.94
C LYS A 139 3.25 30.92 -13.08
N CYS A 140 4.35 30.20 -13.24
CA CYS A 140 4.40 28.76 -13.47
C CYS A 140 5.62 28.12 -12.78
N MET A 141 5.63 26.80 -12.67
CA MET A 141 6.78 26.00 -12.30
C MET A 141 7.56 25.60 -13.55
N ARG A 142 8.88 25.51 -13.43
CA ARG A 142 9.77 25.04 -14.50
C ARG A 142 10.54 23.82 -14.06
N VAL A 143 10.56 22.79 -14.89
CA VAL A 143 11.25 21.52 -14.66
C VAL A 143 12.35 21.37 -15.71
N MET A 144 13.60 21.30 -15.26
CA MET A 144 14.76 21.03 -16.10
C MET A 144 15.07 19.55 -16.10
N THR A 145 15.31 18.97 -17.27
CA THR A 145 15.76 17.59 -17.42
C THR A 145 17.27 17.52 -17.68
N TRP A 146 17.88 16.35 -17.46
CA TRP A 146 19.33 16.16 -17.57
C TRP A 146 19.91 16.41 -18.97
N ASP A 147 19.08 16.34 -20.00
CA ASP A 147 19.40 16.71 -21.37
C ASP A 147 19.28 18.23 -21.64
N GLY A 148 19.09 19.05 -20.61
CA GLY A 148 19.11 20.51 -20.67
C GLY A 148 17.78 21.17 -21.06
N TYR A 149 16.74 20.41 -21.38
CA TYR A 149 15.44 20.96 -21.76
C TYR A 149 14.62 21.41 -20.55
N TRP A 150 13.83 22.47 -20.77
CA TRP A 150 12.90 23.03 -19.79
C TRP A 150 11.46 22.75 -20.17
N TYR A 151 10.65 22.43 -19.16
CA TYR A 151 9.21 22.23 -19.28
C TYR A 151 8.47 23.08 -18.27
N GLU A 152 7.43 23.78 -18.73
CA GLU A 152 6.62 24.66 -17.88
C GLU A 152 5.22 24.08 -17.62
N GLY A 153 4.72 24.31 -16.42
CA GLY A 153 3.38 23.91 -15.98
C GLY A 153 2.95 24.65 -14.71
N ASP A 154 1.66 24.59 -14.40
CA ASP A 154 1.05 25.31 -13.27
C ASP A 154 1.12 24.51 -11.97
N LEU A 155 1.37 23.21 -12.06
CA LEU A 155 1.56 22.26 -10.96
C LEU A 155 2.59 21.20 -11.36
N VAL A 156 3.48 20.82 -10.45
CA VAL A 156 4.39 19.67 -10.60
C VAL A 156 3.97 18.58 -9.62
N VAL A 157 3.74 17.37 -10.13
CA VAL A 157 3.37 16.20 -9.34
C VAL A 157 4.43 15.11 -9.48
N GLY A 158 5.08 14.77 -8.37
CA GLY A 158 6.01 13.64 -8.26
C GLY A 158 5.26 12.32 -8.08
N ALA A 159 5.37 11.46 -9.09
CA ALA A 159 4.95 10.06 -9.08
C ALA A 159 6.17 9.14 -9.35
N ASP A 160 7.35 9.57 -8.95
CA ASP A 160 8.66 8.97 -9.22
C ASP A 160 9.14 8.02 -8.10
N GLY A 161 8.24 7.64 -7.20
CA GLY A 161 8.42 6.54 -6.25
C GLY A 161 9.19 6.89 -4.97
N VAL A 162 9.63 5.85 -4.26
CA VAL A 162 10.22 5.99 -2.91
C VAL A 162 11.47 6.88 -2.90
N HIS A 163 12.28 6.87 -3.95
CA HIS A 163 13.46 7.72 -4.13
C HIS A 163 13.16 8.98 -4.97
N SER A 164 12.01 9.60 -4.74
CA SER A 164 11.52 10.77 -5.50
C SER A 164 12.53 11.92 -5.57
N LYS A 165 12.88 12.31 -6.79
CA LYS A 165 13.65 13.51 -7.10
C LYS A 165 12.79 14.76 -6.96
N VAL A 166 11.50 14.69 -7.28
CA VAL A 166 10.56 15.81 -7.06
C VAL A 166 10.48 16.16 -5.57
N ARG A 167 10.40 15.15 -4.70
CA ARG A 167 10.40 15.36 -3.24
C ARG A 167 11.71 15.99 -2.76
N ALA A 168 12.86 15.57 -3.30
CA ALA A 168 14.15 16.17 -2.98
C ALA A 168 14.22 17.65 -3.43
N GLU A 169 13.72 17.98 -4.62
CA GLU A 169 13.65 19.37 -5.08
C GLU A 169 12.65 20.21 -4.29
N MET A 170 11.54 19.61 -3.83
CA MET A 170 10.57 20.26 -2.94
C MET A 170 11.22 20.66 -1.62
N VAL A 171 12.02 19.76 -1.01
CA VAL A 171 12.81 20.04 0.20
C VAL A 171 13.82 21.16 -0.06
N ARG A 172 14.54 21.10 -1.19
CA ARG A 172 15.55 22.11 -1.56
C ARG A 172 14.94 23.50 -1.75
N LEU A 173 13.78 23.58 -2.41
CA LEU A 173 13.12 24.86 -2.71
C LEU A 173 12.41 25.46 -1.51
N SER A 174 11.85 24.63 -0.63
CA SER A 174 11.17 25.11 0.57
C SER A 174 12.13 25.73 1.58
N ASN A 175 13.38 25.25 1.61
CA ASN A 175 14.36 25.58 2.64
C ASN A 175 13.81 25.36 4.06
N LEU A 176 12.86 24.42 4.21
CA LEU A 176 12.23 24.05 5.48
C LEU A 176 12.94 22.81 6.03
N PRO A 177 13.68 22.90 7.14
CA PRO A 177 14.35 21.76 7.75
C PRO A 177 13.38 20.63 8.10
N GLU A 178 12.14 20.94 8.46
CA GLU A 178 11.12 19.98 8.86
C GLU A 178 10.80 19.00 7.73
N LEU A 179 10.71 19.49 6.49
CA LEU A 179 10.47 18.67 5.30
C LEU A 179 11.61 17.66 5.04
N ALA A 180 12.85 18.05 5.35
CA ALA A 180 14.00 17.16 5.25
C ALA A 180 14.02 16.12 6.40
N MET A 181 13.69 16.55 7.61
CA MET A 181 13.68 15.70 8.80
C MET A 181 12.55 14.66 8.78
N ASP A 182 11.39 14.99 8.23
CA ASP A 182 10.23 14.09 8.12
C ASP A 182 10.62 12.78 7.42
N ILE A 183 11.43 12.84 6.35
CA ILE A 183 11.88 11.64 5.63
C ILE A 183 12.72 10.73 6.55
N ASN A 184 13.71 11.30 7.24
CA ASN A 184 14.60 10.51 8.09
C ASN A 184 13.90 9.94 9.33
N ARG A 185 12.88 10.64 9.84
CA ARG A 185 12.10 10.23 11.02
C ARG A 185 11.06 9.17 10.67
N ASP A 186 10.30 9.40 9.59
CA ASP A 186 9.05 8.70 9.33
C ASP A 186 9.19 7.56 8.30
N MET A 187 10.30 7.49 7.57
CA MET A 187 10.64 6.36 6.68
C MET A 187 11.69 5.44 7.32
N THR A 188 11.39 4.15 7.34
CA THR A 188 12.17 3.12 8.03
C THR A 188 12.33 1.89 7.17
N ILE A 189 13.32 1.07 7.51
CA ILE A 189 13.47 -0.28 6.94
C ILE A 189 13.47 -1.25 8.12
N GLU A 190 12.40 -2.02 8.22
CA GLU A 190 12.16 -3.02 9.29
C GLU A 190 11.99 -4.44 8.72
N TYR A 191 11.88 -4.54 7.39
CA TYR A 191 11.71 -5.78 6.66
C TYR A 191 12.57 -5.75 5.39
N ALA A 192 12.92 -6.92 4.91
CA ALA A 192 13.40 -7.14 3.56
C ALA A 192 12.42 -8.00 2.79
N ARG A 193 12.31 -7.77 1.48
CA ARG A 193 11.45 -8.53 0.57
C ARG A 193 12.31 -9.40 -0.35
N ILE A 194 11.91 -10.64 -0.51
CA ILE A 194 12.38 -11.56 -1.55
C ILE A 194 11.18 -11.93 -2.40
N SER A 195 11.29 -11.88 -3.72
CA SER A 195 10.18 -12.23 -4.62
C SER A 195 10.64 -13.06 -5.80
N GLY A 196 9.77 -13.95 -6.25
CA GLY A 196 10.04 -14.79 -7.42
C GLY A 196 8.78 -15.40 -8.01
N VAL A 197 9.00 -16.14 -9.09
CA VAL A 197 7.98 -16.91 -9.79
C VAL A 197 8.51 -18.33 -9.93
N SER A 198 7.69 -19.30 -9.56
CA SER A 198 7.93 -20.73 -9.75
C SER A 198 7.03 -21.27 -10.86
N THR A 199 7.48 -22.34 -11.53
CA THR A 199 6.70 -23.09 -12.54
C THR A 199 6.63 -24.55 -12.10
N HIS A 200 5.63 -25.30 -12.57
CA HIS A 200 5.46 -26.74 -12.26
C HIS A 200 5.25 -27.03 -10.76
N HIS A 201 4.51 -26.14 -10.11
CA HIS A 201 4.21 -26.25 -8.68
C HIS A 201 3.13 -27.33 -8.40
N PRO A 202 3.21 -28.12 -7.30
CA PRO A 202 2.33 -29.26 -7.04
C PRO A 202 0.89 -28.88 -6.68
N ILE A 203 0.67 -27.64 -6.23
CA ILE A 203 -0.69 -27.14 -5.99
C ILE A 203 -1.36 -26.94 -7.34
N ARG A 204 -2.37 -27.77 -7.62
CA ARG A 204 -3.16 -27.73 -8.86
C ARG A 204 -4.26 -26.69 -8.84
N SER A 205 -4.60 -26.11 -7.69
CA SER A 205 -5.55 -25.00 -7.63
C SER A 205 -4.95 -23.76 -8.28
N THR A 206 -5.79 -23.02 -8.99
CA THR A 206 -5.48 -21.70 -9.56
C THR A 206 -6.36 -20.67 -8.86
N ASN A 207 -6.02 -19.39 -8.93
CA ASN A 207 -6.82 -18.31 -8.32
C ASN A 207 -6.82 -18.35 -6.78
N THR A 208 -5.87 -19.06 -6.18
CA THR A 208 -5.71 -19.19 -4.73
C THR A 208 -4.60 -18.28 -4.23
N MET A 209 -4.86 -17.49 -3.18
CA MET A 209 -3.86 -16.78 -2.39
C MET A 209 -3.54 -17.56 -1.11
N ILE A 210 -2.27 -17.72 -0.79
CA ILE A 210 -1.82 -18.38 0.45
C ILE A 210 -0.89 -17.43 1.18
N ILE A 211 -1.25 -17.10 2.42
CA ILE A 211 -0.42 -16.32 3.33
C ILE A 211 0.10 -17.27 4.40
N HIS A 212 1.41 -17.34 4.53
CA HIS A 212 2.08 -18.21 5.49
C HIS A 212 2.79 -17.36 6.55
N CYS A 213 2.39 -17.54 7.81
CA CYS A 213 2.80 -16.72 8.94
C CYS A 213 3.76 -17.49 9.86
N ARG A 214 4.91 -16.88 10.18
CA ARG A 214 5.97 -17.51 10.97
C ARG A 214 6.75 -16.51 11.81
N GLN A 215 7.53 -17.04 12.76
CA GLN A 215 8.41 -16.22 13.58
C GLN A 215 9.43 -15.47 12.73
N GLY A 216 9.35 -14.14 12.73
CA GLY A 216 10.25 -13.25 12.02
C GLY A 216 10.09 -13.20 10.50
N ARG A 217 9.12 -13.91 9.92
CA ARG A 217 8.93 -13.96 8.46
C ARG A 217 7.52 -14.33 8.05
N THR A 218 7.11 -13.90 6.85
CA THR A 218 5.85 -14.32 6.24
C THR A 218 6.01 -14.44 4.72
N ALA A 219 5.30 -15.39 4.11
CA ALA A 219 5.26 -15.54 2.65
C ALA A 219 3.83 -15.31 2.15
N ILE A 220 3.71 -14.61 1.02
CA ILE A 220 2.46 -14.45 0.28
C ILE A 220 2.67 -15.12 -1.07
N CYS A 221 1.86 -16.13 -1.37
CA CYS A 221 1.89 -16.90 -2.60
C CYS A 221 0.58 -16.75 -3.35
N LEU A 222 0.67 -16.64 -4.67
CA LEU A 222 -0.46 -16.51 -5.59
C LEU A 222 -0.31 -17.60 -6.65
N THR A 223 -1.29 -18.50 -6.69
CA THR A 223 -1.36 -19.58 -7.69
C THR A 223 -1.96 -19.03 -8.98
N GLU A 224 -1.21 -19.18 -10.07
CA GLU A 224 -1.53 -18.61 -11.36
C GLU A 224 -1.98 -19.70 -12.35
N LYS A 225 -2.51 -19.30 -13.50
CA LYS A 225 -2.71 -20.22 -14.64
C LYS A 225 -1.37 -20.86 -15.06
N ASP A 226 -1.44 -21.97 -15.79
CA ASP A 226 -0.28 -22.70 -16.33
C ASP A 226 0.70 -23.24 -15.27
N GLN A 227 0.20 -23.60 -14.09
CA GLN A 227 1.01 -24.10 -12.96
C GLN A 227 2.14 -23.14 -12.56
N ARG A 228 1.93 -21.84 -12.76
CA ARG A 228 2.84 -20.79 -12.28
C ARG A 228 2.42 -20.35 -10.89
N MET A 229 3.38 -19.92 -10.09
CA MET A 229 3.12 -19.36 -8.77
C MET A 229 4.02 -18.17 -8.52
N SER A 230 3.44 -17.01 -8.28
CA SER A 230 4.17 -15.84 -7.81
C SER A 230 4.25 -15.85 -6.30
N TRP A 231 5.41 -15.56 -5.73
CA TRP A 231 5.60 -15.52 -4.29
C TRP A 231 6.42 -14.31 -3.86
N SER A 232 6.13 -13.82 -2.66
CA SER A 232 6.87 -12.77 -1.97
C SER A 232 7.05 -13.15 -0.52
N ILE A 233 8.30 -13.23 -0.08
CA ILE A 233 8.70 -13.49 1.31
C ILE A 233 9.14 -12.17 1.92
N TYR A 234 8.67 -11.91 3.12
CA TYR A 234 9.06 -10.77 3.91
C TYR A 234 9.74 -11.24 5.18
N VAL A 235 10.97 -10.77 5.38
CA VAL A 235 11.83 -11.14 6.51
C VAL A 235 12.02 -9.93 7.39
N LYS A 236 11.67 -10.05 8.68
CA LYS A 236 11.89 -8.99 9.66
C LYS A 236 13.39 -8.83 9.92
N THR A 237 13.89 -7.60 9.88
CA THR A 237 15.29 -7.32 10.17
C THR A 237 15.56 -7.39 11.68
N GLN A 238 16.80 -7.73 12.06
CA GLN A 238 17.20 -7.79 13.47
C GLN A 238 17.08 -6.43 14.18
N ARG A 239 17.24 -5.34 13.44
CA ARG A 239 17.08 -3.96 13.91
C ARG A 239 16.37 -3.12 12.86
N ARG A 240 15.78 -2.02 13.32
CA ARG A 240 15.25 -0.95 12.46
C ARG A 240 16.40 -0.13 11.87
N PHE A 241 16.36 0.11 10.57
CA PHE A 241 17.29 1.00 9.88
C PHE A 241 16.59 2.30 9.48
N ALA A 242 17.35 3.39 9.47
CA ALA A 242 16.91 4.66 8.89
C ALA A 242 16.89 4.55 7.35
N TYR A 243 16.05 5.36 6.72
CA TYR A 243 16.00 5.47 5.26
C TYR A 243 17.38 5.74 4.65
N GLY A 244 17.73 5.00 3.60
CA GLY A 244 19.03 5.09 2.91
C GLY A 244 20.23 4.54 3.70
N ARG A 245 20.02 3.90 4.86
CA ARG A 245 21.09 3.34 5.72
C ARG A 245 21.02 1.82 5.89
N ALA A 246 20.09 1.15 5.19
CA ALA A 246 20.04 -0.31 5.24
C ALA A 246 21.26 -0.93 4.54
N PRO A 247 21.77 -2.06 5.04
CA PRO A 247 22.82 -2.79 4.36
C PRO A 247 22.29 -3.35 3.02
N GLU A 248 23.21 -3.54 2.08
CA GLU A 248 22.93 -4.43 0.95
C GLU A 248 22.84 -5.85 1.48
N PHE A 249 21.74 -6.54 1.18
CA PHE A 249 21.56 -7.93 1.55
C PHE A 249 22.27 -8.81 0.52
N SER A 250 23.15 -9.69 0.98
CA SER A 250 23.88 -10.60 0.10
C SER A 250 22.95 -11.67 -0.48
N ALA A 251 23.28 -12.17 -1.68
CA ALA A 251 22.56 -13.30 -2.28
C ALA A 251 22.62 -14.57 -1.39
N LYS A 252 23.66 -14.71 -0.56
CA LYS A 252 23.82 -15.81 0.41
C LYS A 252 22.82 -15.70 1.55
N GLU A 253 22.61 -14.50 2.12
CA GLU A 253 21.59 -14.27 3.15
C GLU A 253 20.19 -14.48 2.60
N ALA A 254 19.91 -14.00 1.38
CA ALA A 254 18.65 -14.26 0.68
C ALA A 254 18.40 -15.77 0.54
N LYS A 255 19.43 -16.52 0.10
CA LYS A 255 19.38 -17.98 -0.03
C LYS A 255 19.13 -18.67 1.31
N GLN A 256 19.84 -18.31 2.38
CA GLN A 256 19.66 -18.93 3.70
C GLN A 256 18.25 -18.70 4.27
N GLN A 257 17.70 -17.50 4.08
CA GLN A 257 16.33 -17.18 4.51
C GLN A 257 15.29 -18.00 3.73
N CYS A 258 15.53 -18.21 2.43
CA CYS A 258 14.70 -19.05 1.57
C CYS A 258 14.87 -20.55 1.88
N GLU A 259 16.08 -21.04 2.16
CA GLU A 259 16.32 -22.44 2.50
C GLU A 259 15.61 -22.84 3.79
N GLY A 260 15.61 -21.98 4.80
CA GLY A 260 14.83 -22.23 6.01
C GLY A 260 13.31 -22.28 5.78
N LEU A 261 12.80 -21.81 4.63
CA LEU A 261 11.38 -21.97 4.23
C LEU A 261 11.13 -23.34 3.56
N LEU A 262 12.17 -23.97 3.02
CA LEU A 262 12.12 -25.30 2.42
C LEU A 262 11.95 -26.41 3.47
N ASP A 263 12.01 -26.09 4.77
CA ASP A 263 11.92 -27.03 5.90
C ASP A 263 10.50 -27.23 6.45
N ASP A 264 9.46 -26.60 5.89
CA ASP A 264 8.10 -26.94 6.29
C ASP A 264 7.18 -27.51 5.24
N ASN A 265 6.52 -28.60 5.62
CA ASN A 265 5.57 -29.44 4.87
C ASN A 265 4.74 -28.72 3.80
N ILE A 266 4.20 -27.53 4.07
CA ILE A 266 3.42 -26.75 3.08
C ILE A 266 4.33 -26.24 1.96
N LEU A 267 5.52 -25.74 2.30
CA LEU A 267 6.62 -25.29 1.43
C LEU A 267 7.59 -26.41 1.01
N GLN A 268 7.63 -27.56 1.70
CA GLN A 268 8.45 -28.73 1.39
C GLN A 268 7.93 -29.44 0.14
N ASN A 269 6.60 -29.49 -0.03
CA ASN A 269 6.02 -29.91 -1.29
C ASN A 269 6.35 -28.89 -2.41
N MET A 270 6.42 -27.60 -2.11
CA MET A 270 6.85 -26.53 -3.05
C MET A 270 8.36 -26.52 -3.36
N SER A 271 9.15 -27.09 -2.45
CA SER A 271 10.62 -27.14 -2.41
C SER A 271 11.17 -28.34 -3.17
N ARG A 272 10.58 -29.53 -2.93
CA ARG A 272 10.93 -30.78 -3.63
C ARG A 272 10.58 -30.73 -5.11
N SER A 273 9.68 -29.85 -5.50
CA SER A 273 9.26 -29.63 -6.88
C SER A 273 9.90 -28.37 -7.44
N GLN A 274 11.20 -28.40 -7.72
CA GLN A 274 11.80 -27.54 -8.77
C GLN A 274 11.72 -25.99 -8.58
N GLY A 275 11.03 -25.44 -7.58
CA GLY A 275 10.73 -24.01 -7.47
C GLY A 275 11.92 -23.14 -7.06
N TRP A 276 12.84 -23.70 -6.24
CA TRP A 276 14.10 -23.03 -5.91
C TRP A 276 15.16 -23.25 -6.99
N GLU A 277 15.23 -24.46 -7.57
CA GLU A 277 16.24 -24.82 -8.59
C GLU A 277 15.96 -24.20 -9.96
N HIS A 278 14.70 -23.88 -10.29
CA HIS A 278 14.30 -23.24 -11.55
C HIS A 278 13.88 -21.76 -11.40
N ARG A 279 14.37 -21.07 -10.37
CA ARG A 279 14.07 -19.63 -10.17
C ARG A 279 14.79 -18.77 -11.22
N ARG A 280 14.06 -17.84 -11.85
CA ARG A 280 14.66 -16.87 -12.79
C ARG A 280 15.41 -15.72 -12.10
N THR A 281 15.00 -15.31 -10.89
CA THR A 281 15.68 -14.27 -10.10
C THR A 281 15.40 -14.44 -8.60
N ALA A 282 16.36 -14.14 -7.72
CA ALA A 282 16.14 -13.93 -6.29
C ALA A 282 16.99 -12.75 -5.80
N ASP A 283 16.36 -11.58 -5.61
CA ASP A 283 16.99 -10.44 -4.94
C ASP A 283 16.27 -10.24 -3.61
N MET A 284 17.04 -10.16 -2.52
CA MET A 284 16.55 -9.63 -1.26
C MET A 284 16.78 -8.13 -1.27
N LYS A 285 15.69 -7.35 -1.16
CA LYS A 285 15.76 -5.89 -1.15
C LYS A 285 15.27 -5.35 0.19
N PRO A 286 15.92 -4.31 0.74
CA PRO A 286 15.34 -3.53 1.83
C PRO A 286 13.92 -3.09 1.44
N MET A 287 12.98 -3.19 2.37
CA MET A 287 11.62 -2.70 2.18
C MET A 287 11.46 -1.44 3.01
N GLU A 288 11.48 -0.29 2.35
CA GLU A 288 11.13 0.97 2.99
C GLU A 288 9.66 0.98 3.38
N LEU A 289 9.36 1.53 4.54
CA LEU A 289 8.02 1.74 5.06
C LEU A 289 7.94 3.12 5.68
N GLY A 290 6.90 3.89 5.37
CA GLY A 290 6.68 5.17 6.01
C GLY A 290 5.52 5.96 5.43
N LEU A 291 4.98 6.85 6.25
CA LEU A 291 3.93 7.80 5.90
C LEU A 291 4.41 9.19 6.26
N LEU A 292 4.77 9.96 5.24
CA LEU A 292 5.17 11.35 5.41
C LEU A 292 3.92 12.22 5.60
N ARG A 293 4.05 13.29 6.38
CA ARG A 293 2.92 14.16 6.72
C ARG A 293 2.73 15.29 5.71
N ARG A 294 3.81 15.85 5.17
CA ARG A 294 3.73 16.95 4.21
C ARG A 294 4.03 16.47 2.80
N TRP A 295 3.04 16.61 1.92
CA TRP A 295 3.05 16.08 0.55
C TRP A 295 3.25 17.15 -0.50
N HIS A 296 3.02 18.42 -0.13
CA HIS A 296 3.18 19.53 -1.04
C HIS A 296 3.99 20.67 -0.42
N TRP A 297 4.43 21.56 -1.30
CA TRP A 297 4.89 22.89 -0.98
C TRP A 297 4.60 23.78 -2.19
N ARG A 298 3.74 24.80 -1.99
CA ARG A 298 3.28 25.67 -3.09
C ARG A 298 2.74 24.80 -4.24
N ARG A 299 3.28 24.95 -5.45
CA ARG A 299 2.84 24.24 -6.67
C ARG A 299 3.61 22.93 -6.93
N ILE A 300 4.18 22.32 -5.90
CA ILE A 300 4.83 21.01 -5.99
C ILE A 300 4.10 20.07 -5.06
N LEU A 301 3.70 18.90 -5.56
CA LEU A 301 3.05 17.83 -4.81
C LEU A 301 3.77 16.51 -5.11
N CYS A 302 3.82 15.58 -4.17
CA CYS A 302 4.19 14.19 -4.41
C CYS A 302 3.04 13.26 -3.99
N ILE A 303 2.87 12.12 -4.67
CA ILE A 303 1.81 11.14 -4.40
C ILE A 303 2.34 9.69 -4.39
N GLY A 304 1.51 8.75 -3.94
CA GLY A 304 1.77 7.33 -4.01
C GLY A 304 2.92 6.86 -3.11
N ASN A 305 3.67 5.87 -3.61
CA ASN A 305 4.82 5.27 -2.92
C ASN A 305 5.92 6.28 -2.51
N GLY A 306 5.94 7.49 -3.08
CA GLY A 306 6.83 8.57 -2.65
C GLY A 306 6.42 9.21 -1.32
N MET A 307 5.19 9.01 -0.87
CA MET A 307 4.62 9.65 0.31
C MET A 307 4.11 8.67 1.37
N HIS A 308 3.62 7.50 0.97
CA HIS A 308 3.03 6.50 1.86
C HIS A 308 3.44 5.07 1.47
N LYS A 309 4.71 4.72 1.67
CA LYS A 309 5.15 3.35 1.40
C LYS A 309 4.65 2.41 2.51
N MET A 310 3.60 1.64 2.22
CA MET A 310 2.93 0.77 3.18
C MET A 310 3.45 -0.67 3.18
N ALA A 311 3.20 -1.38 4.29
CA ALA A 311 3.38 -2.82 4.34
C ALA A 311 2.32 -3.51 3.47
N PRO A 312 2.65 -4.61 2.78
CA PRO A 312 1.74 -5.25 1.82
C PRO A 312 0.65 -6.10 2.48
N SER A 313 0.68 -6.25 3.81
CA SER A 313 -0.21 -7.11 4.61
C SER A 313 -1.71 -6.85 4.40
N THR A 314 -2.12 -5.61 4.11
CA THR A 314 -3.53 -5.26 3.88
C THR A 314 -3.91 -5.17 2.40
N LEU A 315 -2.96 -5.38 1.48
CA LEU A 315 -3.17 -5.32 0.03
C LEU A 315 -3.68 -3.94 -0.47
N LYS A 316 -3.46 -2.87 0.32
CA LYS A 316 -3.99 -1.52 0.05
C LYS A 316 -3.02 -0.58 -0.65
N ASP A 317 -1.76 -0.95 -0.82
CA ASP A 317 -0.73 -0.07 -1.38
C ASP A 317 -1.10 0.42 -2.79
N VAL A 318 -1.56 -0.48 -3.66
CA VAL A 318 -2.01 -0.13 -5.01
C VAL A 318 -3.27 0.73 -5.01
N GLY A 319 -4.29 0.31 -4.26
CA GLY A 319 -5.56 1.03 -4.17
C GLY A 319 -5.37 2.47 -3.69
N CYS A 320 -4.63 2.67 -2.60
CA CYS A 320 -4.33 4.01 -2.08
C CYS A 320 -3.57 4.88 -3.09
N SER A 321 -2.64 4.29 -3.84
CA SER A 321 -1.89 4.97 -4.91
C SER A 321 -2.79 5.42 -6.07
N ILE A 322 -3.79 4.63 -6.45
CA ILE A 322 -4.80 4.99 -7.46
C ILE A 322 -5.77 6.05 -6.92
N GLU A 323 -6.18 5.91 -5.66
CA GLU A 323 -7.05 6.88 -4.97
C GLU A 323 -6.41 8.27 -4.88
N ASP A 324 -5.09 8.37 -4.65
CA ASP A 324 -4.38 9.66 -4.64
C ASP A 324 -4.58 10.44 -5.94
N ALA A 325 -4.42 9.75 -7.08
CA ALA A 325 -4.59 10.34 -8.41
C ALA A 325 -6.02 10.81 -8.66
N ALA A 326 -7.01 9.99 -8.29
CA ALA A 326 -8.42 10.34 -8.43
C ALA A 326 -8.80 11.53 -7.53
N GLU A 327 -8.40 11.49 -6.26
CA GLU A 327 -8.72 12.54 -5.29
C GLU A 327 -8.07 13.87 -5.67
N LEU A 328 -6.80 13.88 -6.09
CA LEU A 328 -6.13 15.08 -6.57
C LEU A 328 -6.91 15.69 -7.74
N THR A 329 -7.35 14.84 -8.67
CA THR A 329 -8.12 15.26 -9.83
C THR A 329 -9.47 15.85 -9.42
N ASN A 330 -10.17 15.27 -8.43
CA ASN A 330 -11.42 15.84 -7.91
C ASN A 330 -11.22 17.25 -7.36
N PHE A 331 -10.16 17.46 -6.56
CA PHE A 331 -9.81 18.79 -6.04
C PHE A 331 -9.53 19.79 -7.15
N LEU A 332 -8.70 19.42 -8.14
CA LEU A 332 -8.36 20.28 -9.27
C LEU A 332 -9.57 20.57 -10.15
N HIS A 333 -10.34 19.55 -10.53
CA HIS A 333 -11.51 19.68 -11.38
C HIS A 333 -12.54 20.63 -10.73
N LYS A 334 -12.91 20.38 -9.48
CA LYS A 334 -13.85 21.24 -8.74
C LYS A 334 -13.34 22.66 -8.60
N PHE A 335 -12.05 22.83 -8.33
CA PHE A 335 -11.46 24.14 -8.09
C PHE A 335 -11.32 24.97 -9.38
N LEU A 336 -11.00 24.35 -10.50
CA LEU A 336 -10.78 25.03 -11.79
C LEU A 336 -12.08 25.21 -12.60
N GLN A 337 -13.14 24.48 -12.28
CA GLN A 337 -14.42 24.56 -12.96
C GLN A 337 -14.99 26.00 -12.93
N GLY A 338 -15.29 26.55 -14.10
CA GLY A 338 -15.91 27.87 -14.23
C GLY A 338 -14.98 29.07 -14.04
N ARG A 339 -13.68 28.86 -13.78
CA ARG A 339 -12.70 29.96 -13.64
C ARG A 339 -12.27 30.48 -15.02
N ALA A 340 -12.14 31.80 -15.13
CA ALA A 340 -11.56 32.45 -16.31
C ALA A 340 -10.03 32.51 -16.25
N GLU A 341 -9.47 32.70 -15.04
CA GLU A 341 -8.04 32.86 -14.82
C GLU A 341 -7.42 31.67 -14.09
N LYS A 342 -6.11 31.51 -14.28
CA LYS A 342 -5.31 30.53 -13.54
C LYS A 342 -5.29 30.91 -12.05
N PRO A 343 -5.30 29.92 -11.16
CA PRO A 343 -5.24 30.19 -9.73
C PRO A 343 -3.89 30.80 -9.34
N SER A 344 -3.88 31.64 -8.29
CA SER A 344 -2.66 32.17 -7.69
C SER A 344 -1.83 31.07 -7.00
N MET A 345 -0.63 31.41 -6.57
CA MET A 345 0.23 30.47 -5.83
C MET A 345 -0.39 30.10 -4.48
N GLU A 346 -0.93 31.08 -3.75
CA GLU A 346 -1.58 30.93 -2.44
C GLU A 346 -2.86 30.11 -2.57
N GLU A 347 -3.66 30.37 -3.60
CA GLU A 347 -4.85 29.59 -3.91
C GLU A 347 -4.52 28.10 -4.16
N MET A 348 -3.48 27.83 -4.95
CA MET A 348 -3.04 26.46 -5.20
C MET A 348 -2.48 25.79 -3.95
N ASP A 349 -1.70 26.51 -3.14
CA ASP A 349 -1.18 25.98 -1.88
C ASP A 349 -2.32 25.59 -0.92
N GLY A 350 -3.38 26.40 -0.85
CA GLY A 350 -4.57 26.11 -0.05
C GLY A 350 -5.35 24.88 -0.56
N VAL A 351 -5.47 24.69 -1.87
CA VAL A 351 -6.10 23.49 -2.47
C VAL A 351 -5.30 22.24 -2.14
N LEU A 352 -3.97 22.30 -2.28
CA LEU A 352 -3.09 21.17 -2.02
C LEU A 352 -2.98 20.84 -0.52
N THR A 353 -3.12 21.84 0.35
CA THR A 353 -3.23 21.64 1.80
C THR A 353 -4.45 20.79 2.13
N LYS A 354 -5.63 21.15 1.59
CA LYS A 354 -6.87 20.38 1.81
C LYS A 354 -6.78 18.96 1.25
N TYR A 355 -6.16 18.80 0.08
CA TYR A 355 -5.88 17.48 -0.49
C TYR A 355 -5.00 16.65 0.45
N ASN A 356 -3.89 17.22 0.93
CA ASN A 356 -2.96 16.56 1.86
C ASN A 356 -3.68 16.13 3.14
N GLU A 357 -4.50 16.99 3.74
CA GLU A 357 -5.26 16.67 4.95
C GLU A 357 -6.23 15.51 4.72
N ARG A 358 -7.01 15.55 3.63
CA ARG A 358 -7.97 14.50 3.29
C ARG A 358 -7.30 13.16 3.00
N ARG A 359 -6.17 13.15 2.28
CA ARG A 359 -5.40 11.92 2.03
C ARG A 359 -4.75 11.38 3.29
N LEU A 360 -4.22 12.23 4.16
CA LEU A 360 -3.67 11.77 5.44
C LEU A 360 -4.74 11.15 6.35
N GLN A 361 -5.92 11.78 6.45
CA GLN A 361 -7.04 11.23 7.22
C GLN A 361 -7.45 9.85 6.70
N ARG A 362 -7.41 9.66 5.37
CA ARG A 362 -7.70 8.39 4.71
C ARG A 362 -6.61 7.33 4.95
N ILE A 363 -5.34 7.68 4.82
CA ILE A 363 -4.23 6.72 4.75
C ILE A 363 -3.67 6.39 6.14
N LEU A 364 -3.69 7.32 7.10
CA LEU A 364 -3.11 7.10 8.43
C LEU A 364 -3.66 5.84 9.13
N PRO A 365 -4.98 5.57 9.21
CA PRO A 365 -5.48 4.33 9.79
C PRO A 365 -5.03 3.11 8.99
N ILE A 366 -5.16 3.13 7.66
CA ILE A 366 -4.75 2.02 6.77
C ILE A 366 -3.26 1.68 6.95
N PHE A 367 -2.40 2.69 7.04
CA PHE A 367 -0.97 2.54 7.24
C PHE A 367 -0.64 1.87 8.59
N ARG A 368 -1.30 2.30 9.68
CA ARG A 368 -1.11 1.72 11.01
C ARG A 368 -1.58 0.28 11.07
N GLU A 369 -2.74 0.00 10.47
CA GLU A 369 -3.32 -1.34 10.40
C GLU A 369 -2.45 -2.27 9.55
N ALA A 370 -1.91 -1.79 8.42
CA ALA A 370 -0.95 -2.54 7.61
C ALA A 370 0.31 -2.89 8.42
N LYS A 371 0.89 -1.92 9.13
CA LYS A 371 2.06 -2.17 9.98
C LYS A 371 1.75 -3.21 11.06
N GLN A 372 0.60 -3.09 11.75
CA GLN A 372 0.19 -4.02 12.79
C GLN A 372 -0.10 -5.43 12.25
N ALA A 373 -0.78 -5.53 11.11
CA ALA A 373 -1.05 -6.81 10.44
C ALA A 373 0.26 -7.51 10.05
N MET A 374 1.26 -6.76 9.59
CA MET A 374 2.59 -7.30 9.29
C MET A 374 3.28 -7.89 10.53
N GLU A 375 3.11 -7.24 11.69
CA GLU A 375 3.62 -7.75 12.96
C GLU A 375 2.91 -9.04 13.40
N TYR A 376 1.59 -9.16 13.17
CA TYR A 376 0.87 -10.42 13.40
C TYR A 376 1.36 -11.53 12.47
N MET A 377 1.51 -11.24 11.17
CA MET A 377 1.97 -12.22 10.17
C MET A 377 3.40 -12.72 10.42
N THR A 378 4.23 -11.90 11.06
CA THR A 378 5.62 -12.24 11.39
C THR A 378 5.84 -12.64 12.86
N PHE A 379 4.76 -12.80 13.65
CA PHE A 379 4.81 -13.10 15.08
C PHE A 379 5.79 -12.20 15.86
N SER A 380 5.75 -10.91 15.54
CA SER A 380 6.64 -9.92 16.14
C SER A 380 6.27 -9.65 17.60
N GLY A 381 6.85 -10.42 18.52
CA GLY A 381 6.56 -10.35 19.95
C GLY A 381 5.55 -11.41 20.40
N LEU A 382 5.62 -11.80 21.68
CA LEU A 382 4.85 -12.91 22.24
C LEU A 382 3.33 -12.68 22.14
N LEU A 383 2.87 -11.47 22.46
CA LEU A 383 1.44 -11.13 22.39
C LEU A 383 0.90 -11.21 20.96
N ASN A 384 1.63 -10.63 19.99
CA ASN A 384 1.25 -10.67 18.58
C ASN A 384 1.20 -12.10 18.06
N ARG A 385 2.12 -12.97 18.49
CA ARG A 385 2.09 -14.41 18.19
C ARG A 385 0.81 -15.08 18.74
N VAL A 386 0.47 -14.84 20.00
CA VAL A 386 -0.72 -15.43 20.63
C VAL A 386 -2.00 -14.97 19.92
N ILE A 387 -2.12 -13.67 19.64
CA ILE A 387 -3.26 -13.11 18.90
C ILE A 387 -3.37 -13.75 17.51
N ALA A 388 -2.25 -13.81 16.79
CA ALA A 388 -2.22 -14.34 15.44
C ALA A 388 -2.58 -15.84 15.40
N GLN A 389 -2.06 -16.66 16.33
CA GLN A 389 -2.28 -18.11 16.32
C GLN A 389 -3.63 -18.55 16.93
N TYR A 390 -4.16 -17.83 17.91
CA TYR A 390 -5.31 -18.32 18.69
C TYR A 390 -6.56 -17.44 18.61
N TYR A 391 -6.42 -16.14 18.34
CA TYR A 391 -7.54 -15.20 18.31
C TYR A 391 -8.05 -14.95 16.88
N LEU A 392 -7.18 -14.52 15.97
CA LEU A 392 -7.56 -14.20 14.59
C LEU A 392 -8.20 -15.37 13.82
N PRO A 393 -7.73 -16.63 13.94
CA PRO A 393 -8.29 -17.72 13.16
C PRO A 393 -9.74 -18.06 13.54
N LYS A 394 -10.09 -17.87 14.81
CA LYS A 394 -11.47 -18.06 15.31
C LYS A 394 -12.42 -16.93 14.88
N ARG A 395 -11.91 -15.94 14.16
CA ARG A 395 -12.60 -14.70 13.81
C ARG A 395 -12.44 -14.39 12.31
N GLY A 396 -12.60 -15.40 11.45
CA GLY A 396 -12.42 -15.28 10.00
C GLY A 396 -13.16 -14.09 9.34
N HIS A 397 -14.36 -13.75 9.83
CA HIS A 397 -15.14 -12.59 9.37
C HIS A 397 -14.43 -11.25 9.55
N LEU A 398 -13.48 -11.13 10.48
CA LEU A 398 -12.76 -9.87 10.73
C LEU A 398 -11.96 -9.43 9.50
N PHE A 399 -11.30 -10.36 8.80
CA PHE A 399 -10.54 -10.02 7.60
C PHE A 399 -11.43 -9.44 6.50
N ALA A 400 -12.59 -10.06 6.27
CA ALA A 400 -13.57 -9.60 5.31
C ALA A 400 -14.17 -8.23 5.70
N ASN A 401 -14.49 -8.01 6.98
CA ASN A 401 -15.00 -6.73 7.47
C ASN A 401 -13.93 -5.62 7.37
N TRP A 402 -12.68 -5.89 7.73
CA TRP A 402 -11.57 -4.93 7.59
C TRP A 402 -11.35 -4.54 6.15
N ALA A 403 -11.25 -5.53 5.26
CA ALA A 403 -11.08 -5.29 3.84
C ALA A 403 -12.28 -4.49 3.29
N SER A 404 -13.50 -4.83 3.71
CA SER A 404 -14.72 -4.14 3.28
C SER A 404 -14.74 -2.68 3.69
N LYS A 405 -14.44 -2.39 4.96
CA LYS A 405 -14.34 -1.01 5.46
C LYS A 405 -13.32 -0.20 4.67
N HIS A 406 -12.15 -0.77 4.42
CA HIS A 406 -11.12 -0.11 3.63
C HIS A 406 -11.61 0.16 2.21
N VAL A 407 -12.19 -0.82 1.53
CA VAL A 407 -12.74 -0.66 0.17
C VAL A 407 -13.84 0.40 0.13
N ALA A 408 -14.81 0.33 1.04
CA ALA A 408 -15.97 1.23 1.13
C ALA A 408 -15.60 2.71 1.29
N GLY A 409 -14.53 2.98 2.03
CA GLY A 409 -14.02 4.33 2.22
C GLY A 409 -13.16 4.87 1.08
N GLY A 410 -12.94 4.09 0.02
CA GLY A 410 -12.09 4.48 -1.11
C GLY A 410 -12.62 5.69 -1.87
N ALA A 411 -11.71 6.53 -2.34
CA ALA A 411 -12.05 7.61 -3.25
C ALA A 411 -12.60 7.07 -4.58
N MET A 412 -13.23 7.95 -5.35
CA MET A 412 -13.67 7.73 -6.73
C MET A 412 -13.57 9.06 -7.47
N LEU A 413 -13.73 9.08 -8.79
CA LEU A 413 -13.86 10.33 -9.54
C LEU A 413 -15.29 10.87 -9.38
N ASP A 414 -15.45 12.03 -8.73
CA ASP A 414 -16.77 12.58 -8.36
C ASP A 414 -17.55 13.12 -9.58
N PHE A 415 -16.86 13.37 -10.68
CA PHE A 415 -17.42 13.92 -11.92
C PHE A 415 -17.60 12.86 -13.02
N VAL A 416 -17.29 11.60 -12.74
CA VAL A 416 -17.51 10.47 -13.64
C VAL A 416 -18.64 9.59 -13.09
N PRO A 417 -19.62 9.16 -13.91
CA PRO A 417 -20.70 8.32 -13.44
C PRO A 417 -20.23 7.06 -12.71
N TYR A 418 -21.08 6.55 -11.82
CA TYR A 418 -20.83 5.28 -11.14
C TYR A 418 -20.75 4.13 -12.17
N PRO A 419 -19.75 3.25 -12.06
CA PRO A 419 -19.67 2.10 -12.94
C PRO A 419 -20.83 1.13 -12.72
N ARG A 420 -21.35 0.54 -13.79
CA ARG A 420 -22.48 -0.41 -13.74
C ARG A 420 -22.17 -1.68 -12.92
N ARG A 421 -20.89 -2.05 -12.81
CA ARG A 421 -20.44 -3.23 -12.06
C ARG A 421 -20.58 -3.06 -10.53
N ALA A 422 -20.63 -1.83 -10.03
CA ALA A 422 -20.85 -1.57 -8.61
C ALA A 422 -22.32 -1.82 -8.26
N ARG A 423 -22.60 -2.95 -7.59
CA ARG A 423 -23.98 -3.43 -7.34
C ARG A 423 -24.69 -2.79 -6.16
N LEU A 424 -23.96 -2.41 -5.12
CA LEU A 424 -24.51 -1.88 -3.86
C LEU A 424 -23.98 -0.49 -3.57
N GLU A 425 -24.65 0.23 -2.67
CA GLU A 425 -24.14 1.48 -2.12
C GLU A 425 -22.95 1.20 -1.20
N TRP A 426 -21.74 1.49 -1.67
CA TRP A 426 -20.51 1.24 -0.92
C TRP A 426 -20.48 1.99 0.42
N SER A 427 -21.25 3.07 0.57
CA SER A 427 -21.37 3.84 1.80
C SER A 427 -21.84 3.01 3.00
N ASP A 428 -22.64 1.98 2.76
CA ASP A 428 -23.27 1.17 3.80
C ASP A 428 -22.22 0.38 4.62
N PHE A 429 -21.06 0.13 4.03
CA PHE A 429 -19.96 -0.62 4.64
C PHE A 429 -18.87 0.28 5.26
N ARG A 430 -19.07 1.61 5.31
CA ARG A 430 -18.09 2.56 5.90
C ARG A 430 -18.08 2.55 7.43
N SER A 431 -19.17 2.14 8.07
CA SER A 431 -19.41 2.27 9.51
C SER A 431 -19.09 1.00 10.33
N GLU A 432 -18.65 -0.10 9.70
CA GLU A 432 -18.24 -1.30 10.45
C GLU A 432 -17.11 -0.94 11.46
N GLU A 433 -17.28 -1.34 12.72
CA GLU A 433 -16.46 -0.91 13.87
C GLU A 433 -14.95 -1.11 13.65
N ASN A 434 -14.13 -0.17 14.15
CA ASN A 434 -12.66 -0.31 14.15
C ASN A 434 -12.23 -1.45 15.09
N THR A 435 -12.02 -2.66 14.56
CA THR A 435 -11.64 -3.81 15.39
C THR A 435 -10.20 -3.73 15.91
N VAL A 436 -9.28 -2.98 15.29
CA VAL A 436 -7.95 -2.76 15.89
C VAL A 436 -8.06 -1.98 17.20
N LEU A 437 -9.00 -1.04 17.27
CA LEU A 437 -9.39 -0.39 18.53
C LEU A 437 -10.06 -1.36 19.50
N SER A 438 -10.82 -2.36 19.02
CA SER A 438 -11.43 -3.37 19.90
C SER A 438 -10.41 -4.38 20.43
N ILE A 439 -9.42 -4.79 19.63
CA ILE A 439 -8.30 -5.65 20.05
C ILE A 439 -7.38 -4.87 21.00
N SER A 440 -7.07 -3.60 20.72
CA SER A 440 -6.28 -2.78 21.65
C SER A 440 -7.03 -2.57 22.97
N ARG A 441 -8.34 -2.32 22.94
CA ARG A 441 -9.19 -2.23 24.14
C ARG A 441 -9.23 -3.57 24.90
N LEU A 442 -9.30 -4.70 24.20
CA LEU A 442 -9.24 -6.03 24.81
C LEU A 442 -7.89 -6.26 25.50
N ILE A 443 -6.78 -5.93 24.83
CA ILE A 443 -5.43 -5.99 25.40
C ILE A 443 -5.32 -5.07 26.61
N THR A 444 -5.78 -3.82 26.51
CA THR A 444 -5.79 -2.88 27.65
C THR A 444 -6.64 -3.43 28.81
N GLY A 445 -7.80 -4.02 28.53
CA GLY A 445 -8.65 -4.65 29.54
C GLY A 445 -7.97 -5.84 30.21
N VAL A 446 -7.29 -6.71 29.46
CA VAL A 446 -6.54 -7.85 29.99
C VAL A 446 -5.31 -7.38 30.79
N VAL A 447 -4.59 -6.36 30.34
CA VAL A 447 -3.45 -5.78 31.06
C VAL A 447 -3.92 -5.11 32.36
N ILE A 448 -5.03 -4.36 32.34
CA ILE A 448 -5.63 -3.80 33.55
C ILE A 448 -6.05 -4.92 34.50
N LEU A 449 -6.67 -5.99 34.00
CA LEU A 449 -7.06 -7.13 34.82
C LEU A 449 -5.86 -7.83 35.45
N LEU A 450 -4.79 -8.06 34.69
CA LEU A 450 -3.54 -8.65 35.19
C LEU A 450 -2.84 -7.75 36.21
N LEU A 451 -2.84 -6.44 35.99
CA LEU A 451 -2.34 -5.45 36.95
C LEU A 451 -3.18 -5.44 38.23
N LEU A 452 -4.51 -5.52 38.14
CA LEU A 452 -5.41 -5.62 39.29
C LEU A 452 -5.20 -6.92 40.07
N ILE A 453 -4.96 -8.04 39.38
CA ILE A 453 -4.60 -9.32 40.02
C ILE A 453 -3.25 -9.18 40.74
N LEU A 454 -2.23 -8.61 40.09
CA LEU A 454 -0.90 -8.37 40.68
C LEU A 454 -0.93 -7.41 41.88
N LEU A 455 -1.73 -6.35 41.82
CA LEU A 455 -1.98 -5.43 42.94
C LEU A 455 -2.76 -6.14 44.06
N GLY A 456 -3.79 -6.92 43.72
CA GLY A 456 -4.56 -7.71 44.67
C GLY A 456 -3.71 -8.75 45.39
N THR A 457 -2.79 -9.42 44.70
CA THR A 457 -1.85 -10.37 45.32
C THR A 457 -0.83 -9.68 46.22
N ASN A 458 -0.39 -8.45 45.90
CA ASN A 458 0.50 -7.66 46.75
C ASN A 458 -0.19 -7.08 48.00
N ILE A 459 -1.49 -6.75 47.89
CA ILE A 459 -2.31 -6.34 49.04
C ILE A 459 -2.59 -7.56 49.95
N LEU A 460 -2.81 -8.74 49.37
CA LEU A 460 -3.03 -9.98 50.12
C LEU A 460 -1.77 -10.55 50.76
N SER A 461 -0.57 -10.27 50.24
CA SER A 461 0.70 -10.68 50.89
C SER A 461 1.06 -9.84 52.14
N GLY A 462 0.38 -8.71 52.38
CA GLY A 462 0.57 -7.87 53.55
C GLY A 462 -0.45 -8.09 54.68
N LEU A 463 -1.48 -8.91 54.45
CA LEU A 463 -2.52 -9.21 55.43
C LEU A 463 -2.19 -10.50 56.15
N ASP A 464 -1.65 -10.37 57.36
CA ASP A 464 -1.38 -11.47 58.29
C ASP A 464 -2.69 -12.18 58.67
N TYR A 465 -3.01 -13.25 57.93
CA TYR A 465 -4.21 -14.08 58.05
C TYR A 465 -4.43 -14.61 59.48
N THR A 466 -3.38 -14.68 60.29
CA THR A 466 -3.45 -15.22 61.66
C THR A 466 -4.16 -14.28 62.65
N ARG A 467 -4.24 -12.97 62.35
CA ARG A 467 -4.94 -12.00 63.20
C ARG A 467 -6.46 -12.03 63.03
N TRP A 468 -6.95 -12.33 61.83
CA TRP A 468 -8.39 -12.38 61.53
C TRP A 468 -9.05 -13.65 62.08
N LEU A 469 -8.37 -14.79 62.06
CA LEU A 469 -8.90 -16.05 62.60
C LEU A 469 -9.12 -16.03 64.12
N ARG A 470 -8.41 -15.18 64.86
CA ARG A 470 -8.62 -15.03 66.32
C ARG A 470 -9.84 -14.17 66.68
N LEU A 471 -10.33 -13.34 65.76
CA LEU A 471 -11.50 -12.49 66.02
C LEU A 471 -12.82 -13.26 65.85
N ILE A 472 -12.83 -14.30 65.01
CA ILE A 472 -14.03 -15.11 64.70
C ILE A 472 -14.31 -16.17 65.79
N TYR A 473 -13.34 -16.49 66.64
CA TYR A 473 -13.50 -17.47 67.73
C TYR A 473 -13.93 -16.86 69.08
N ARG A 474 -14.25 -15.56 69.14
CA ARG A 474 -14.66 -14.86 70.39
C ARG A 474 -15.95 -14.02 70.29
N LEU A 475 -16.71 -14.19 69.21
CA LEU A 475 -18.10 -13.73 69.08
C LEU A 475 -18.94 -14.94 68.70
#